data_AF-A0AAW9RV94-F1
#
_entry.id   AF-A0AAW9RV94-F1
#
_cell.length_a   1.000
_cell.length_b   1.000
_cell.length_c   1.000
_cell.angle_alpha   90.00
_cell.angle_beta   90.00
_cell.angle_gamma   90.00
#
_symmetry.space_group_name_H-M   'P 1'
#
loop_
_entity.id
_entity.type
_entity.pdbx_description
1 polymer ?
#
loop_
_entity_poly.entity_id
_entity_poly.type
_entity_poly.pdbx_seq_one_letter_code
_entity_poly.pdbx_strand_id
1 'polypeptide(L)'
;MQRKVTVILAADVVGFSRLVAEDEEESLRRLMSYREVFDEFVEQHGGRIFNTAGDAVLAEFRSSVEAVRAAIDIQETLRMRNFAYPPSRHMQFRIGITVGDVIERDGDLLGDAVNLAARLQGLAVPGGVWISRSVHEQVAGKLSLSFRDLGAQSVKNIPTPVHVYAVMPDEAGGVTAVPVKTETAPAAPAPVPPRGLRRWPIFAAVAGAVAVLVAVLMAAGWYAIDGRPGGTGPDRVADGAPVSQAGPAQAAGDLPFVAEQIPFLREDNRNDIKDGYVGARGDKALALNRYGYGFVVAEPDLETARRKALDSCRQSTGEACEIYAEGDELVWPHPLPPLPPEPWLRGVPGEAMPFDPERVPFVREADEELIASFAGRPLPRALSVNDDGYIGMSWGGAAAQDPIRRSLEYCGDRSGSACLLVAVDETFVVGLPESYAITGLFRPKTDDAFTPQQRADLAGLYAGSDWRAVAVGSGGYGVTVGRASEAEAVAAAMADCARTGEQCRVHAINAFRVARRD
;
A
#
# COMPACT_ATOMS: atom_id res chain seq x y z
N MET A 1 -27.42 6.28 -32.56
CA MET A 1 -26.52 7.06 -31.68
C MET A 1 -27.37 8.02 -30.89
N GLN A 2 -27.47 7.80 -29.58
CA GLN A 2 -28.27 8.62 -28.67
C GLN A 2 -27.38 9.12 -27.53
N ARG A 3 -27.43 10.42 -27.22
CA ARG A 3 -26.70 10.99 -26.09
C ARG A 3 -27.56 10.94 -24.82
N LYS A 4 -26.97 10.55 -23.70
CA LYS A 4 -27.62 10.54 -22.38
C LYS A 4 -26.61 10.78 -21.26
N VAL A 5 -27.06 11.30 -20.13
CA VAL A 5 -26.30 11.30 -18.88
C VAL A 5 -26.58 10.00 -18.14
N THR A 6 -25.54 9.30 -17.71
CA THR A 6 -25.65 8.06 -16.94
C THR A 6 -24.50 7.95 -15.95
N VAL A 7 -24.62 7.06 -14.97
CA VAL A 7 -23.55 6.73 -14.04
C VAL A 7 -22.81 5.52 -14.57
N ILE A 8 -21.50 5.60 -14.70
CA ILE A 8 -20.65 4.50 -15.17
C ILE A 8 -19.87 3.93 -14.01
N LEU A 9 -19.95 2.62 -13.85
CA LEU A 9 -19.10 1.81 -13.00
C LEU A 9 -18.13 1.04 -13.89
N ALA A 10 -16.84 1.17 -13.61
CA ALA A 10 -15.80 0.35 -14.19
C ALA A 10 -15.15 -0.50 -13.09
N ALA A 11 -14.99 -1.79 -13.35
CA ALA A 11 -14.31 -2.71 -12.46
C ALA A 11 -13.30 -3.56 -13.22
N ASP A 12 -12.21 -3.94 -12.55
CA ASP A 12 -11.17 -4.79 -13.13
C ASP A 12 -10.41 -5.55 -12.05
N VAL A 13 -9.86 -6.72 -12.40
CA VAL A 13 -9.14 -7.58 -11.47
C VAL A 13 -7.71 -7.09 -11.27
N VAL A 14 -7.22 -7.18 -10.05
CA VAL A 14 -5.83 -6.87 -9.72
C VAL A 14 -4.94 -8.06 -10.09
N GLY A 15 -4.05 -7.85 -11.05
CA GLY A 15 -3.02 -8.83 -11.40
C GLY A 15 -3.56 -10.13 -12.01
N PHE A 16 -4.65 -10.05 -12.79
CA PHE A 16 -5.29 -11.24 -13.37
C PHE A 16 -4.35 -12.11 -14.19
N SER A 17 -3.44 -11.51 -14.97
CA SER A 17 -2.44 -12.23 -15.76
C SER A 17 -1.55 -13.14 -14.90
N ARG A 18 -1.23 -12.75 -13.66
CA ARG A 18 -0.47 -13.58 -12.72
C ARG A 18 -1.27 -14.80 -12.29
N LEU A 19 -2.54 -14.62 -11.92
CA LEU A 19 -3.42 -15.71 -11.50
C LEU A 19 -3.58 -16.74 -12.62
N VAL A 20 -3.75 -16.27 -13.86
CA VAL A 20 -3.82 -17.13 -15.05
C VAL A 20 -2.51 -17.87 -15.31
N ALA A 21 -1.35 -17.23 -15.12
CA ALA A 21 -0.06 -17.89 -15.28
C ALA A 21 0.20 -18.99 -14.25
N GLU A 22 -0.35 -18.87 -13.03
CA GLU A 22 -0.24 -19.89 -11.98
C GLU A 22 -1.19 -21.07 -12.21
N ASP A 23 -2.46 -20.79 -12.53
CA ASP A 23 -3.50 -21.78 -12.80
C ASP A 23 -4.61 -21.15 -13.67
N GLU A 24 -4.52 -21.35 -14.98
CA GLU A 24 -5.44 -20.75 -15.96
C GLU A 24 -6.88 -21.23 -15.77
N GLU A 25 -7.07 -22.54 -15.61
CA GLU A 25 -8.40 -23.15 -15.52
C GLU A 25 -9.13 -22.72 -14.23
N GLU A 26 -8.44 -22.75 -13.08
CA GLU A 26 -9.02 -22.31 -11.83
C GLU A 26 -9.34 -20.81 -11.85
N SER A 27 -8.42 -19.99 -12.39
CA SER A 27 -8.57 -18.54 -12.46
C SER A 27 -9.72 -18.13 -13.36
N LEU A 28 -9.88 -18.75 -14.53
CA LEU A 28 -11.01 -18.49 -15.42
C LEU A 28 -12.33 -18.93 -14.78
N ARG A 29 -12.39 -20.13 -14.17
CA ARG A 29 -13.60 -20.60 -13.47
C ARG A 29 -14.00 -19.64 -12.35
N ARG A 30 -13.02 -19.12 -11.61
CA ARG A 30 -13.27 -18.16 -10.53
C ARG A 30 -13.71 -16.81 -11.04
N LEU A 31 -13.09 -16.30 -12.10
CA LEU A 31 -13.51 -15.07 -12.75
C LEU A 31 -14.97 -15.17 -13.19
N MET A 32 -15.39 -16.30 -13.78
CA MET A 32 -16.79 -16.52 -14.15
C MET A 32 -17.72 -16.52 -12.93
N SER A 33 -17.35 -17.20 -11.84
CA SER A 33 -18.13 -17.16 -10.60
C SER A 33 -18.19 -15.77 -9.96
N TYR A 34 -17.14 -14.96 -10.09
CA TYR A 34 -17.12 -13.60 -9.58
C TYR A 34 -17.92 -12.65 -10.49
N ARG A 35 -17.97 -12.93 -11.79
CA ARG A 35 -18.86 -12.23 -12.72
C ARG A 35 -20.33 -12.42 -12.40
N GLU A 36 -20.74 -13.62 -11.97
CA GLU A 36 -22.11 -13.85 -11.50
C GLU A 36 -22.49 -12.90 -10.35
N VAL A 37 -21.53 -12.50 -9.50
CA VAL A 37 -21.76 -11.50 -8.43
C VAL A 37 -22.02 -10.12 -9.03
N PHE A 38 -21.25 -9.74 -10.05
CA PHE A 38 -21.49 -8.48 -10.76
C PHE A 38 -22.85 -8.50 -11.47
N ASP A 39 -23.19 -9.58 -12.17
CA ASP A 39 -24.47 -9.73 -12.86
C ASP A 39 -25.64 -9.56 -11.87
N GLU A 40 -25.59 -10.28 -10.74
CA GLU A 40 -26.61 -10.24 -9.68
C GLU A 40 -26.79 -8.84 -9.09
N PHE A 41 -25.72 -8.22 -8.57
CA PHE A 41 -25.84 -6.94 -7.88
C PHE A 41 -26.05 -5.77 -8.85
N VAL A 42 -25.48 -5.80 -10.06
CA VAL A 42 -25.77 -4.76 -11.06
C VAL A 42 -27.25 -4.78 -11.42
N GLU A 43 -27.84 -5.96 -11.66
CA GLU A 43 -29.27 -6.08 -11.95
C GLU A 43 -30.14 -5.70 -10.75
N GLN A 44 -29.81 -6.19 -9.55
CA GLN A 44 -30.54 -5.90 -8.30
C GLN A 44 -30.65 -4.39 -8.02
N HIS A 45 -29.60 -3.64 -8.34
CA HIS A 45 -29.55 -2.18 -8.18
C HIS A 45 -30.03 -1.41 -9.43
N GLY A 46 -30.67 -2.09 -10.38
CA GLY A 46 -31.28 -1.47 -11.56
C GLY A 46 -30.26 -0.90 -12.56
N GLY A 47 -29.04 -1.42 -12.54
CA GLY A 47 -28.02 -1.17 -13.55
C GLY A 47 -28.09 -2.16 -14.70
N ARG A 48 -27.22 -1.98 -15.70
CA ARG A 48 -26.94 -3.00 -16.71
C ARG A 48 -25.45 -3.03 -17.04
N ILE A 49 -24.93 -4.22 -17.25
CA ILE A 49 -23.60 -4.40 -17.83
C ILE A 49 -23.73 -4.18 -19.34
N PHE A 50 -22.96 -3.24 -19.89
CA PHE A 50 -23.01 -2.92 -21.32
C PHE A 50 -21.77 -3.43 -22.07
N ASN A 51 -20.68 -3.72 -21.36
CA ASN A 51 -19.47 -4.25 -21.95
C ASN A 51 -18.63 -5.02 -20.91
N THR A 52 -17.99 -6.10 -21.35
CA THR A 52 -17.02 -6.87 -20.58
C THR A 52 -15.85 -7.20 -21.49
N ALA A 53 -14.65 -6.73 -21.16
CA ALA A 53 -13.45 -6.97 -21.95
C ALA A 53 -12.39 -7.65 -21.08
N GLY A 54 -12.06 -8.91 -21.36
CA GLY A 54 -11.09 -9.67 -20.56
C GLY A 54 -11.65 -9.98 -19.18
N ASP A 55 -11.07 -9.40 -18.14
CA ASP A 55 -11.46 -9.42 -16.72
C ASP A 55 -12.21 -8.16 -16.27
N ALA A 56 -12.27 -7.13 -17.13
CA ALA A 56 -12.97 -5.89 -16.84
C ALA A 56 -14.49 -6.02 -16.98
N VAL A 57 -15.22 -5.25 -16.17
CA VAL A 57 -16.68 -5.11 -16.17
C VAL A 57 -17.05 -3.64 -16.27
N LEU A 58 -17.87 -3.29 -17.26
CA LEU A 58 -18.42 -1.94 -17.44
C LEU A 58 -19.94 -1.98 -17.31
N ALA A 59 -20.46 -1.26 -16.32
CA ALA A 59 -21.88 -1.17 -16.03
C ALA A 59 -22.36 0.27 -16.03
N GLU A 60 -23.63 0.48 -16.40
CA GLU A 60 -24.32 1.75 -16.24
C GLU A 60 -25.47 1.69 -15.24
N PHE A 61 -25.69 2.79 -14.55
CA PHE A 61 -26.80 2.98 -13.62
C PHE A 61 -27.46 4.34 -13.86
N ARG A 62 -28.77 4.41 -13.59
CA ARG A 62 -29.51 5.69 -13.63
C ARG A 62 -29.34 6.52 -12.37
N SER A 63 -28.81 5.94 -11.30
CA SER A 63 -28.67 6.56 -9.98
C SER A 63 -27.26 6.37 -9.43
N SER A 64 -26.62 7.45 -9.00
CA SER A 64 -25.31 7.39 -8.35
C SER A 64 -25.36 6.66 -7.01
N VAL A 65 -26.49 6.76 -6.31
CA VAL A 65 -26.71 6.07 -5.04
C VAL A 65 -26.72 4.55 -5.24
N GLU A 66 -27.45 4.08 -6.27
CA GLU A 66 -27.55 2.64 -6.56
C GLU A 66 -26.24 2.08 -7.11
N ALA A 67 -25.51 2.84 -7.93
CA ALA A 67 -24.17 2.44 -8.39
C ALA A 67 -23.19 2.23 -7.23
N VAL A 68 -23.20 3.12 -6.23
CA VAL A 68 -22.33 3.01 -5.05
C VAL A 68 -22.75 1.84 -4.16
N ARG A 69 -24.06 1.62 -3.95
CA ARG A 69 -24.56 0.45 -3.21
C ARG A 69 -24.15 -0.86 -3.87
N ALA A 70 -24.38 -1.00 -5.17
CA ALA A 70 -23.97 -2.16 -5.93
C ALA A 70 -22.46 -2.43 -5.79
N ALA A 71 -21.63 -1.38 -5.90
CA ALA A 71 -20.19 -1.52 -5.76
C ALA A 71 -19.76 -2.02 -4.38
N ILE A 72 -20.44 -1.59 -3.31
CA ILE A 72 -20.16 -2.04 -1.94
C ILE A 72 -20.56 -3.49 -1.77
N ASP A 73 -21.79 -3.85 -2.14
CA ASP A 73 -22.31 -5.22 -2.00
C ASP A 73 -21.46 -6.22 -2.82
N ILE A 74 -20.99 -5.80 -4.00
CA ILE A 74 -20.02 -6.54 -4.80
C ILE A 74 -18.71 -6.69 -4.02
N GLN A 75 -18.08 -5.62 -3.56
CA GLN A 75 -16.79 -5.71 -2.85
C GLN A 75 -16.88 -6.56 -1.58
N GLU A 76 -17.96 -6.43 -0.81
CA GLU A 76 -18.18 -7.24 0.39
C GLU A 76 -18.36 -8.72 0.05
N THR A 77 -19.17 -9.03 -0.96
CA THR A 77 -19.40 -10.42 -1.39
C THR A 77 -18.12 -11.04 -1.94
N LEU A 78 -17.36 -10.32 -2.77
CA LEU A 78 -16.09 -10.79 -3.30
C LEU A 78 -15.05 -10.97 -2.19
N ARG A 79 -15.00 -10.07 -1.21
CA ARG A 79 -14.16 -10.23 0.00
C ARG A 79 -14.52 -11.50 0.76
N MET A 80 -15.82 -11.78 0.94
CA MET A 80 -16.27 -13.01 1.60
C MET A 80 -15.91 -14.27 0.81
N ARG A 81 -16.10 -14.25 -0.51
CA ARG A 81 -15.74 -15.39 -1.39
C ARG A 81 -14.23 -15.61 -1.44
N ASN A 82 -13.41 -14.57 -1.29
CA ASN A 82 -11.95 -14.70 -1.26
C ASN A 82 -11.46 -15.47 -0.01
N PHE A 83 -12.20 -15.50 1.11
CA PHE A 83 -11.81 -16.29 2.28
C PHE A 83 -11.78 -17.81 2.04
N ALA A 84 -12.43 -18.30 0.97
CA ALA A 84 -12.32 -19.71 0.58
C ALA A 84 -10.96 -20.06 -0.06
N TYR A 85 -10.10 -19.06 -0.30
CA TYR A 85 -8.83 -19.22 -0.99
C TYR A 85 -7.67 -18.68 -0.14
N PRO A 86 -6.45 -19.23 -0.32
CA PRO A 86 -5.26 -18.65 0.29
C PRO A 86 -5.03 -17.22 -0.24
N PRO A 87 -4.45 -16.30 0.56
CA PRO A 87 -4.25 -14.90 0.18
C PRO A 87 -3.55 -14.69 -1.17
N SER A 88 -2.54 -15.52 -1.49
CA SER A 88 -1.81 -15.46 -2.77
C SER A 88 -2.71 -15.66 -4.00
N ARG A 89 -3.85 -16.33 -3.82
CA ARG A 89 -4.84 -16.58 -4.85
C ARG A 89 -6.03 -15.64 -4.77
N HIS A 90 -6.10 -14.67 -3.85
CA HIS A 90 -7.25 -13.76 -3.79
C HIS A 90 -7.42 -12.99 -5.11
N MET A 91 -8.65 -12.97 -5.62
CA MET A 91 -9.02 -12.23 -6.82
C MET A 91 -9.75 -10.97 -6.37
N GLN A 92 -8.99 -9.88 -6.29
CA GLN A 92 -9.50 -8.60 -5.80
C GLN A 92 -9.86 -7.70 -6.99
N PHE A 93 -11.01 -7.04 -6.90
CA PHE A 93 -11.44 -6.08 -7.90
C PHE A 93 -11.18 -4.66 -7.44
N ARG A 94 -10.86 -3.78 -8.37
CA ARG A 94 -10.87 -2.33 -8.19
C ARG A 94 -12.13 -1.78 -8.83
N ILE A 95 -12.78 -0.79 -8.22
CA ILE A 95 -13.99 -0.17 -8.78
C ILE A 95 -13.83 1.35 -8.85
N GLY A 96 -14.19 1.91 -10.01
CA GLY A 96 -14.25 3.35 -10.28
C GLY A 96 -15.66 3.77 -10.72
N ILE A 97 -16.20 4.84 -10.14
CA ILE A 97 -17.55 5.33 -10.46
C ILE A 97 -17.53 6.81 -10.81
N THR A 98 -18.14 7.16 -11.94
CA THR A 98 -18.38 8.54 -12.33
C THR A 98 -19.75 8.72 -12.97
N VAL A 99 -20.16 9.98 -13.15
CA VAL A 99 -21.39 10.34 -13.83
C VAL A 99 -21.07 11.35 -14.92
N GLY A 100 -21.66 11.16 -16.10
CA GLY A 100 -21.45 12.09 -17.20
C GLY A 100 -22.20 11.72 -18.47
N ASP A 101 -22.01 12.55 -19.48
CA ASP A 101 -22.57 12.38 -20.81
C ASP A 101 -21.88 11.23 -21.56
N VAL A 102 -22.67 10.34 -22.12
CA VAL A 102 -22.22 9.23 -22.98
C VAL A 102 -23.06 9.15 -24.25
N ILE A 103 -22.49 8.53 -25.28
CA ILE A 103 -23.16 8.21 -26.53
C ILE A 103 -23.41 6.70 -26.54
N GLU A 104 -24.68 6.32 -26.64
CA GLU A 104 -25.09 4.93 -26.81
C GLU A 104 -25.12 4.55 -28.29
N ARG A 105 -24.45 3.44 -28.61
CA ARG A 105 -24.38 2.85 -29.94
C ARG A 105 -24.32 1.33 -29.83
N ASP A 106 -25.29 0.66 -30.48
CA ASP A 106 -25.33 -0.81 -30.58
C ASP A 106 -25.28 -1.52 -29.21
N GLY A 107 -25.85 -0.90 -28.17
CA GLY A 107 -25.85 -1.40 -26.78
C GLY A 107 -24.64 -0.99 -25.95
N ASP A 108 -23.54 -0.53 -26.57
CA ASP A 108 -22.32 -0.08 -25.92
C ASP A 108 -22.37 1.44 -25.61
N LEU A 109 -21.55 1.89 -24.67
CA LEU A 109 -21.44 3.30 -24.26
C LEU A 109 -20.05 3.84 -24.51
N LEU A 110 -19.99 5.00 -25.15
CA LEU A 110 -18.75 5.68 -25.49
C LEU A 110 -18.77 7.10 -24.94
N GLY A 111 -17.65 7.55 -24.39
CA GLY A 111 -17.49 8.93 -23.96
C GLY A 111 -16.49 9.12 -22.82
N ASP A 112 -16.25 10.37 -22.47
CA ASP A 112 -15.27 10.74 -21.44
C ASP A 112 -15.64 10.18 -20.06
N ALA A 113 -16.92 10.03 -19.75
CA ALA A 113 -17.37 9.40 -18.51
C ALA A 113 -16.93 7.93 -18.40
N VAL A 114 -16.94 7.17 -19.52
CA VAL A 114 -16.48 5.77 -19.53
C VAL A 114 -14.97 5.71 -19.32
N ASN A 115 -14.23 6.58 -20.02
CA ASN A 115 -12.79 6.70 -19.85
C ASN A 115 -12.44 7.09 -18.40
N LEU A 116 -13.15 8.07 -17.83
CA LEU A 116 -12.89 8.52 -16.47
C LEU A 116 -13.21 7.44 -15.44
N ALA A 117 -14.32 6.71 -15.56
CA ALA A 117 -14.62 5.58 -14.68
C ALA A 117 -13.49 4.54 -14.68
N ALA A 118 -13.02 4.14 -15.87
CA ALA A 118 -11.91 3.21 -16.01
C ALA A 118 -10.61 3.75 -15.41
N ARG A 119 -10.36 5.07 -15.49
CA ARG A 119 -9.20 5.68 -14.83
C ARG A 119 -9.32 5.69 -13.31
N LEU A 120 -10.50 6.03 -12.77
CA LEU A 120 -10.75 5.96 -11.33
C LEU A 120 -10.55 4.54 -10.81
N GLN A 121 -11.04 3.55 -11.56
CA GLN A 121 -10.81 2.14 -11.28
C GLN A 121 -9.31 1.81 -11.25
N GLY A 122 -8.55 2.24 -12.27
CA GLY A 122 -7.11 1.98 -12.34
C GLY A 122 -6.32 2.59 -11.19
N LEU A 123 -6.77 3.72 -10.65
CA LEU A 123 -6.17 4.38 -9.49
C LEU A 123 -6.60 3.76 -8.15
N ALA A 124 -7.75 3.10 -8.11
CA ALA A 124 -8.27 2.53 -6.88
C ALA A 124 -7.31 1.48 -6.29
N VAL A 125 -7.27 1.42 -4.96
CA VAL A 125 -6.57 0.33 -4.28
C VAL A 125 -7.33 -0.99 -4.50
N PRO A 126 -6.65 -2.15 -4.46
CA PRO A 126 -7.32 -3.45 -4.49
C PRO A 126 -8.45 -3.54 -3.45
N GLY A 127 -9.64 -4.00 -3.86
CA GLY A 127 -10.84 -4.02 -3.02
C GLY A 127 -11.49 -2.65 -2.78
N GLY A 128 -10.95 -1.58 -3.34
CA GLY A 128 -11.44 -0.21 -3.15
C GLY A 128 -12.54 0.19 -4.14
N VAL A 129 -13.38 1.14 -3.71
CA VAL A 129 -14.36 1.85 -4.55
C VAL A 129 -14.01 3.33 -4.56
N TRP A 130 -13.61 3.86 -5.71
CA TRP A 130 -13.24 5.26 -5.88
C TRP A 130 -14.27 5.97 -6.75
N ILE A 131 -14.66 7.17 -6.34
CA ILE A 131 -15.72 7.93 -6.99
C ILE A 131 -15.24 9.34 -7.35
N SER A 132 -15.70 9.85 -8.49
CA SER A 132 -15.49 11.27 -8.84
C SER A 132 -16.27 12.21 -7.91
N ARG A 133 -15.83 13.46 -7.78
CA ARG A 133 -16.55 14.51 -7.04
C ARG A 133 -18.03 14.61 -7.42
N SER A 134 -18.37 14.51 -8.70
CA SER A 134 -19.78 14.61 -9.15
C SER A 134 -20.66 13.47 -8.63
N VAL A 135 -20.09 12.27 -8.42
CA VAL A 135 -20.79 11.15 -7.77
C VAL A 135 -20.87 11.40 -6.27
N HIS A 136 -19.76 11.81 -5.64
CA HIS A 136 -19.72 12.14 -4.21
C HIS A 136 -20.80 13.18 -3.84
N GLU A 137 -20.90 14.28 -4.58
CA GLU A 137 -21.93 15.32 -4.37
C GLU A 137 -23.37 14.79 -4.47
N GLN A 138 -23.60 13.73 -5.23
CA GLN A 138 -24.93 13.12 -5.37
C GLN A 138 -25.25 12.09 -4.29
N VAL A 139 -24.25 11.48 -3.65
CA VAL A 139 -24.43 10.42 -2.65
C VAL A 139 -24.16 10.87 -1.21
N ALA A 140 -23.37 11.92 -1.02
CA ALA A 140 -23.06 12.50 0.28
C ALA A 140 -24.37 12.90 1.00
N GLY A 141 -24.56 12.37 2.21
CA GLY A 141 -25.76 12.58 3.01
C GLY A 141 -26.98 11.72 2.64
N LYS A 142 -26.89 10.86 1.61
CA LYS A 142 -27.94 9.88 1.24
C LYS A 142 -27.60 8.44 1.59
N LEU A 143 -26.31 8.16 1.76
CA LEU A 143 -25.80 6.89 2.22
C LEU A 143 -25.11 7.10 3.57
N SER A 144 -25.35 6.18 4.51
CA SER A 144 -24.57 6.07 5.75
C SER A 144 -23.22 5.47 5.39
N LEU A 145 -22.35 6.27 4.79
CA LEU A 145 -21.02 5.86 4.38
C LEU A 145 -20.05 7.00 4.65
N SER A 146 -18.83 6.65 5.03
CA SER A 146 -17.74 7.60 5.14
C SER A 146 -17.00 7.73 3.80
N PHE A 147 -16.60 8.94 3.45
CA PHE A 147 -15.83 9.21 2.23
C PHE A 147 -14.52 9.87 2.60
N ARG A 148 -13.40 9.34 2.11
CA ARG A 148 -12.08 9.95 2.25
C ARG A 148 -11.77 10.77 1.01
N ASP A 149 -11.54 12.06 1.20
CA ASP A 149 -11.11 12.97 0.13
C ASP A 149 -9.65 12.65 -0.27
N LEU A 150 -9.44 12.33 -1.55
CA LEU A 150 -8.11 12.04 -2.13
C LEU A 150 -7.57 13.20 -2.97
N GLY A 151 -8.27 14.33 -2.99
CA GLY A 151 -7.89 15.53 -3.72
C GLY A 151 -7.94 15.39 -5.23
N ALA A 152 -7.26 16.31 -5.91
CA ALA A 152 -7.15 16.37 -7.36
C ALA A 152 -6.13 15.35 -7.87
N GLN A 153 -6.60 14.41 -8.69
CA GLN A 153 -5.78 13.38 -9.33
C GLN A 153 -5.58 13.72 -10.81
N SER A 154 -4.33 13.82 -11.23
CA SER A 154 -3.98 14.00 -12.64
C SER A 154 -4.13 12.68 -13.38
N VAL A 155 -4.93 12.66 -14.44
CA VAL A 155 -5.15 11.45 -15.25
C VAL A 155 -4.70 11.68 -16.69
N LYS A 156 -4.05 10.67 -17.28
CA LYS A 156 -3.52 10.73 -18.65
C LYS A 156 -4.64 11.11 -19.62
N ASN A 157 -4.38 12.12 -20.45
CA ASN A 157 -5.29 12.65 -21.48
C ASN A 157 -6.54 13.42 -21.00
N ILE A 158 -6.61 13.84 -19.73
CA ILE A 158 -7.61 14.82 -19.28
C ILE A 158 -6.86 16.09 -18.81
N PRO A 159 -7.09 17.26 -19.45
CA PRO A 159 -6.33 18.47 -19.15
C PRO A 159 -6.65 19.08 -17.77
N THR A 160 -7.76 18.69 -17.15
CA THR A 160 -8.15 19.14 -15.81
C THR A 160 -8.06 17.98 -14.82
N PRO A 161 -7.29 18.12 -13.73
CA PRO A 161 -7.27 17.13 -12.65
C PRO A 161 -8.67 16.82 -12.13
N VAL A 162 -8.97 15.54 -11.93
CA VAL A 162 -10.27 15.10 -11.43
C VAL A 162 -10.17 14.91 -9.93
N HIS A 163 -11.10 15.50 -9.18
CA HIS A 163 -11.15 15.35 -7.74
C HIS A 163 -11.83 14.02 -7.37
N VAL A 164 -11.19 13.24 -6.51
CA VAL A 164 -11.57 11.84 -6.22
C VAL A 164 -11.85 11.64 -4.73
N TYR A 165 -12.81 10.77 -4.43
CA TYR A 165 -13.10 10.30 -3.09
C TYR A 165 -13.02 8.77 -3.04
N ALA A 166 -12.46 8.22 -1.98
CA ALA A 166 -12.58 6.79 -1.68
C ALA A 166 -13.81 6.56 -0.79
N VAL A 167 -14.63 5.58 -1.15
CA VAL A 167 -15.69 5.07 -0.27
C VAL A 167 -15.05 4.20 0.79
N MET A 168 -15.33 4.51 2.06
CA MET A 168 -14.85 3.73 3.20
C MET A 168 -15.94 2.74 3.62
N PRO A 169 -15.59 1.49 3.97
CA PRO A 169 -16.54 0.54 4.54
C PRO A 169 -17.17 1.12 5.81
N ASP A 170 -18.45 0.84 6.04
CA ASP A 170 -19.15 1.29 7.24
C ASP A 170 -18.66 0.43 8.43
N GLU A 171 -17.91 1.05 9.36
CA GLU A 171 -17.60 0.45 10.66
C GLU A 171 -18.93 0.32 11.42
N ALA A 172 -19.46 -0.89 11.52
CA ALA A 172 -20.78 -1.13 12.08
C ALA A 172 -20.90 -0.59 13.53
N GLY A 173 -21.75 0.43 13.71
CA GLY A 173 -22.45 0.70 14.97
C GLY A 173 -21.97 1.90 15.79
N GLY A 174 -22.33 3.11 15.37
CA GLY A 174 -22.15 4.32 16.17
C GLY A 174 -23.10 5.45 15.76
N VAL A 175 -24.39 5.29 16.02
CA VAL A 175 -25.37 6.37 15.87
C VAL A 175 -25.01 7.48 16.87
N THR A 176 -24.41 8.55 16.38
CA THR A 176 -24.58 9.88 17.01
C THR A 176 -25.00 10.86 15.94
N ALA A 177 -26.30 11.16 15.97
CA ALA A 177 -26.84 12.33 15.29
C ALA A 177 -26.13 13.57 15.85
N VAL A 178 -25.33 14.24 15.02
CA VAL A 178 -24.77 15.55 15.38
C VAL A 178 -25.88 16.59 15.18
N PRO A 179 -26.25 17.38 16.21
CA PRO A 179 -27.25 18.42 16.08
C PRO A 179 -26.68 19.57 15.25
N VAL A 180 -27.46 20.04 14.27
CA VAL A 180 -27.21 21.26 13.52
C VAL A 180 -27.16 22.44 14.50
N LYS A 181 -25.98 23.02 14.70
CA LYS A 181 -25.82 24.31 15.37
C LYS A 181 -25.74 25.39 14.29
N THR A 182 -26.81 26.16 14.21
CA THR A 182 -26.91 27.40 13.44
C THR A 182 -25.83 28.37 13.91
N GLU A 183 -24.89 28.74 13.04
CA GLU A 183 -24.05 29.91 13.26
C GLU A 183 -23.92 30.74 11.98
N THR A 184 -24.42 31.96 12.15
CA THR A 184 -24.55 33.15 11.32
C THR A 184 -23.42 33.43 10.33
N ALA A 185 -23.81 33.79 9.10
CA ALA A 185 -22.94 34.24 8.02
C ALA A 185 -22.09 35.47 8.37
N PRO A 186 -20.82 35.58 7.91
CA PRO A 186 -20.11 36.84 7.89
C PRO A 186 -20.53 37.70 6.69
N ALA A 187 -20.65 39.00 6.95
CA ALA A 187 -21.07 40.03 6.02
C ALA A 187 -20.07 40.30 4.88
N ALA A 188 -20.61 40.76 3.75
CA ALA A 188 -19.90 41.19 2.55
C ALA A 188 -18.93 42.37 2.79
N PRO A 189 -17.85 42.51 1.98
CA PRO A 189 -16.91 43.62 2.11
C PRO A 189 -17.44 44.94 1.52
N ALA A 190 -17.00 46.06 2.12
CA ALA A 190 -17.32 47.44 1.71
C ALA A 190 -16.50 47.91 0.47
N PRO A 191 -16.91 49.00 -0.22
CA PRO A 191 -16.51 49.27 -1.60
C PRO A 191 -15.21 50.08 -1.72
N VAL A 192 -14.44 49.80 -2.77
CA VAL A 192 -13.24 50.58 -3.18
C VAL A 192 -13.65 51.65 -4.20
N PRO A 193 -13.18 52.91 -4.10
CA PRO A 193 -13.49 53.96 -5.08
C PRO A 193 -12.59 53.87 -6.34
N PRO A 194 -13.02 54.38 -7.51
CA PRO A 194 -12.25 54.28 -8.74
C PRO A 194 -11.46 55.55 -9.09
N ARG A 195 -10.53 55.36 -10.04
CA ARG A 195 -9.81 56.33 -10.91
C ARG A 195 -8.40 56.72 -10.41
N GLY A 196 -7.38 56.80 -11.26
CA GLY A 196 -7.40 56.82 -12.73
C GLY A 196 -6.02 56.72 -13.37
N LEU A 197 -6.07 56.70 -14.71
CA LEU A 197 -5.01 56.53 -15.69
C LEU A 197 -3.74 57.37 -15.45
N ARG A 198 -2.56 56.74 -15.65
CA ARG A 198 -1.48 57.36 -16.43
C ARG A 198 -0.44 56.35 -16.96
N ARG A 199 -0.54 56.09 -18.27
CA ARG A 199 0.47 55.79 -19.32
C ARG A 199 1.89 55.28 -18.92
N TRP A 200 2.24 54.14 -19.54
CA TRP A 200 3.57 53.57 -19.92
C TRP A 200 4.62 54.57 -20.46
N PRO A 201 5.92 54.22 -20.68
CA PRO A 201 6.61 52.89 -20.62
C PRO A 201 7.92 52.92 -19.77
N ILE A 202 8.61 51.82 -19.43
CA ILE A 202 9.66 51.13 -20.21
C ILE A 202 9.95 49.77 -19.53
N PHE A 203 9.63 48.68 -20.22
CA PHE A 203 10.27 47.37 -20.07
C PHE A 203 11.42 47.33 -21.07
N ALA A 204 12.68 47.30 -20.61
CA ALA A 204 13.86 46.80 -21.33
C ALA A 204 15.15 47.18 -20.57
N ALA A 205 15.49 46.46 -19.50
CA ALA A 205 16.85 46.52 -18.92
C ALA A 205 17.19 45.36 -17.97
N VAL A 206 16.22 44.65 -17.38
CA VAL A 206 16.52 43.71 -16.27
C VAL A 206 16.71 42.25 -16.72
N ALA A 207 16.31 41.87 -17.94
CA ALA A 207 16.46 40.49 -18.42
C ALA A 207 17.89 40.12 -18.89
N GLY A 208 18.75 41.10 -19.20
CA GLY A 208 20.10 40.85 -19.71
C GLY A 208 21.15 40.55 -18.62
N ALA A 209 20.98 41.06 -17.40
CA ALA A 209 21.98 40.94 -16.34
C ALA A 209 22.00 39.57 -15.66
N VAL A 210 20.88 38.83 -15.68
CA VAL A 210 20.75 37.52 -15.02
C VAL A 210 21.39 36.41 -15.85
N ALA A 211 21.36 36.51 -17.18
CA ALA A 211 21.93 35.48 -18.07
C ALA A 211 23.48 35.45 -18.06
N VAL A 212 24.13 36.60 -17.86
CA VAL A 212 25.60 36.69 -17.83
C VAL A 212 26.17 36.17 -16.50
N LEU A 213 25.44 36.32 -15.38
CA LEU A 213 25.89 35.84 -14.07
C LEU A 213 25.87 34.30 -13.97
N VAL A 214 24.88 33.66 -14.60
CA VAL A 214 24.75 32.19 -14.62
C VAL A 214 25.82 31.54 -15.50
N ALA A 215 26.21 32.18 -16.60
CA ALA A 215 27.26 31.67 -17.49
C ALA A 215 28.66 31.74 -16.87
N VAL A 216 28.96 32.77 -16.06
CA VAL A 216 30.27 32.93 -15.41
C VAL A 216 30.46 31.96 -14.24
N LEU A 217 29.39 31.60 -13.51
CA LEU A 217 29.45 30.64 -12.41
C LEU A 217 29.57 29.18 -12.89
N MET A 218 29.00 28.86 -14.05
CA MET A 218 29.16 27.53 -14.68
C MET A 218 30.57 27.30 -15.25
N ALA A 219 31.27 28.36 -15.66
CA ALA A 219 32.65 28.25 -16.17
C ALA A 219 33.72 28.13 -15.07
N ALA A 220 33.45 28.63 -13.85
CA ALA A 220 34.40 28.55 -12.73
C ALA A 220 34.38 27.21 -11.98
N GLY A 221 33.25 26.49 -11.99
CA GLY A 221 33.12 25.18 -11.34
C GLY A 221 33.85 24.04 -12.06
N TRP A 222 34.09 24.18 -13.36
CA TRP A 222 34.75 23.15 -14.17
C TRP A 222 36.29 23.14 -14.00
N TYR A 223 36.89 24.18 -13.41
CA TYR A 223 38.35 24.34 -13.33
C TYR A 223 38.97 23.96 -11.96
N ALA A 224 38.19 23.40 -11.03
CA ALA A 224 38.66 23.16 -9.66
C ALA A 224 38.55 21.71 -9.15
N ILE A 225 38.26 20.73 -10.00
CA ILE A 225 38.26 19.31 -9.61
C ILE A 225 38.95 18.48 -10.67
N ASP A 226 40.25 18.73 -10.84
CA ASP A 226 41.15 17.74 -11.41
C ASP A 226 42.49 17.82 -10.68
N GLY A 227 42.76 16.79 -9.87
CA GLY A 227 44.06 16.58 -9.23
C GLY A 227 44.02 16.17 -7.76
N ARG A 228 43.94 14.87 -7.48
CA ARG A 228 45.08 14.09 -6.92
C ARG A 228 44.72 12.61 -6.63
N PRO A 229 45.71 11.69 -6.68
CA PRO A 229 45.50 10.25 -6.75
C PRO A 229 45.68 9.50 -5.41
N GLY A 230 45.13 8.29 -5.36
CA GLY A 230 45.72 7.08 -4.75
C GLY A 230 45.89 7.01 -3.23
N GLY A 231 45.07 6.17 -2.58
CA GLY A 231 45.29 5.72 -1.20
C GLY A 231 44.72 4.32 -0.98
N THR A 232 45.60 3.34 -0.80
CA THR A 232 45.32 1.92 -0.53
C THR A 232 45.19 1.62 0.96
N GLY A 233 44.17 0.81 1.32
CA GLY A 233 44.16 -0.15 2.44
C GLY A 233 43.49 0.29 3.75
N PRO A 234 43.18 -0.64 4.68
CA PRO A 234 43.38 -2.09 4.62
C PRO A 234 42.09 -2.93 4.83
N ASP A 235 42.20 -4.19 4.42
CA ASP A 235 41.30 -5.30 4.73
C ASP A 235 40.98 -5.42 6.23
N ARG A 236 39.70 -5.67 6.55
CA ARG A 236 39.32 -6.34 7.79
C ARG A 236 38.41 -7.52 7.48
N VAL A 237 39.03 -8.69 7.58
CA VAL A 237 38.40 -9.98 7.83
C VAL A 237 37.59 -9.88 9.13
N ALA A 238 36.32 -10.24 9.07
CA ALA A 238 35.52 -10.56 10.25
C ALA A 238 35.16 -12.04 10.16
N ASP A 239 35.75 -12.81 11.07
CA ASP A 239 35.48 -14.24 11.28
C ASP A 239 34.06 -14.48 11.81
N GLY A 240 33.55 -15.66 11.48
CA GLY A 240 32.14 -16.05 11.58
C GLY A 240 31.63 -16.44 12.96
N ALA A 241 30.30 -16.42 13.05
CA ALA A 241 29.48 -17.18 13.99
C ALA A 241 28.29 -17.79 13.21
N PRO A 242 27.74 -18.94 13.63
CA PRO A 242 27.14 -19.91 12.72
C PRO A 242 25.72 -19.52 12.30
N VAL A 243 25.50 -19.47 10.98
CA VAL A 243 24.17 -19.43 10.39
C VAL A 243 23.54 -20.82 10.52
N SER A 244 22.47 -20.90 11.31
CA SER A 244 21.59 -22.06 11.36
C SER A 244 20.99 -22.28 9.96
N GLN A 245 21.21 -23.46 9.40
CA GLN A 245 20.75 -23.82 8.06
C GLN A 245 19.23 -23.85 8.01
N ALA A 246 18.62 -22.78 7.47
CA ALA A 246 17.33 -22.88 6.82
C ALA A 246 17.50 -23.75 5.55
N GLY A 247 16.53 -24.63 5.29
CA GLY A 247 16.51 -25.54 4.15
C GLY A 247 16.67 -24.85 2.80
N PRO A 248 16.94 -25.61 1.72
CA PRO A 248 17.53 -25.09 0.50
C PRO A 248 16.65 -23.98 -0.11
N ALA A 249 17.20 -22.77 -0.17
CA ALA A 249 16.72 -21.72 -1.06
C ALA A 249 16.76 -22.29 -2.48
N GLN A 250 15.60 -22.32 -3.16
CA GLN A 250 15.54 -22.65 -4.56
C GLN A 250 16.42 -21.67 -5.33
N ALA A 251 17.32 -22.19 -6.16
CA ALA A 251 18.16 -21.36 -7.03
C ALA A 251 17.25 -20.55 -7.96
N ALA A 252 17.40 -19.23 -7.95
CA ALA A 252 16.56 -18.27 -8.65
C ALA A 252 16.61 -18.34 -10.19
N GLY A 253 17.39 -19.26 -10.78
CA GLY A 253 17.82 -19.23 -12.17
C GLY A 253 16.82 -19.64 -13.25
N ASP A 254 15.55 -19.94 -12.92
CA ASP A 254 14.52 -20.35 -13.91
C ASP A 254 13.16 -19.65 -13.69
N LEU A 255 13.09 -18.59 -12.88
CA LEU A 255 11.83 -17.89 -12.63
C LEU A 255 11.64 -16.73 -13.62
N PRO A 256 10.43 -16.55 -14.17
CA PRO A 256 10.15 -15.42 -15.03
C PRO A 256 10.27 -14.12 -14.24
N PHE A 257 10.86 -13.10 -14.84
CA PHE A 257 10.86 -11.76 -14.29
C PHE A 257 9.43 -11.21 -14.18
N VAL A 258 9.06 -10.70 -12.99
CA VAL A 258 7.76 -10.06 -12.73
C VAL A 258 8.01 -8.68 -12.11
N ALA A 259 7.65 -7.62 -12.84
CA ALA A 259 7.94 -6.24 -12.42
C ALA A 259 7.28 -5.86 -11.08
N GLU A 260 6.11 -6.43 -10.78
CA GLU A 260 5.38 -6.21 -9.54
C GLU A 260 6.08 -6.81 -8.30
N GLN A 261 7.01 -7.76 -8.49
CA GLN A 261 7.71 -8.43 -7.39
C GLN A 261 9.07 -7.78 -7.05
N ILE A 262 9.46 -6.72 -7.75
CA ILE A 262 10.74 -6.04 -7.50
C ILE A 262 10.70 -5.39 -6.10
N PRO A 263 11.59 -5.82 -5.17
CA PRO A 263 11.57 -5.31 -3.81
C PRO A 263 12.14 -3.89 -3.72
N PHE A 264 11.87 -3.20 -2.62
CA PHE A 264 12.42 -1.91 -2.20
C PHE A 264 12.00 -0.68 -3.02
N LEU A 265 11.61 -0.90 -4.27
CA LEU A 265 11.23 0.18 -5.18
C LEU A 265 9.88 0.79 -4.80
N ARG A 266 9.72 2.05 -5.17
CA ARG A 266 8.43 2.73 -5.16
C ARG A 266 7.55 2.21 -6.30
N GLU A 267 6.24 2.43 -6.17
CA GLU A 267 5.28 2.00 -7.18
C GLU A 267 5.48 2.72 -8.53
N ASP A 268 5.83 4.01 -8.53
CA ASP A 268 6.18 4.75 -9.75
C ASP A 268 7.40 4.13 -10.46
N ASN A 269 8.46 3.83 -9.71
CA ASN A 269 9.64 3.16 -10.24
C ASN A 269 9.31 1.77 -10.84
N ARG A 270 8.42 1.00 -10.20
CA ARG A 270 7.95 -0.28 -10.77
C ARG A 270 7.18 -0.08 -12.07
N ASN A 271 6.35 0.95 -12.15
CA ASN A 271 5.63 1.29 -13.37
C ASN A 271 6.58 1.71 -14.50
N ASP A 272 7.65 2.46 -14.20
CA ASP A 272 8.67 2.81 -15.20
C ASP A 272 9.35 1.56 -15.78
N ILE A 273 9.63 0.56 -14.95
CA ILE A 273 10.17 -0.73 -15.39
C ILE A 273 9.13 -1.49 -16.21
N LYS A 274 7.88 -1.52 -15.76
CA LYS A 274 6.79 -2.16 -16.51
C LYS A 274 6.60 -1.55 -17.89
N ASP A 275 6.64 -0.23 -18.01
CA ASP A 275 6.40 0.47 -19.26
C ASP A 275 7.62 0.44 -20.19
N GLY A 276 8.85 0.43 -19.63
CA GLY A 276 10.09 0.55 -20.39
C GLY A 276 10.86 -0.75 -20.63
N TYR A 277 10.77 -1.71 -19.71
CA TYR A 277 11.53 -2.97 -19.75
C TYR A 277 10.66 -4.16 -20.18
N VAL A 278 9.45 -4.26 -19.64
CA VAL A 278 8.53 -5.37 -19.95
C VAL A 278 8.05 -5.23 -21.40
N GLY A 279 8.31 -6.25 -22.22
CA GLY A 279 7.98 -6.24 -23.65
C GLY A 279 8.97 -5.52 -24.56
N ALA A 280 10.03 -4.89 -24.02
CA ALA A 280 11.12 -4.38 -24.83
C ALA A 280 11.86 -5.53 -25.53
N ARG A 281 12.22 -5.31 -26.81
CA ARG A 281 12.92 -6.29 -27.66
C ARG A 281 14.44 -6.11 -27.59
N GLY A 282 15.16 -7.16 -27.95
CA GLY A 282 16.63 -7.20 -27.93
C GLY A 282 17.17 -7.49 -26.53
N ASP A 283 18.50 -7.52 -26.42
CA ASP A 283 19.14 -7.78 -25.14
C ASP A 283 18.89 -6.62 -24.16
N LYS A 284 18.56 -6.98 -22.93
CA LYS A 284 18.18 -6.05 -21.87
C LYS A 284 18.59 -6.61 -20.52
N ALA A 285 18.85 -5.72 -19.57
CA ALA A 285 19.16 -6.11 -18.21
C ALA A 285 18.65 -5.06 -17.23
N LEU A 286 18.34 -5.51 -16.02
CA LEU A 286 17.91 -4.67 -14.92
C LEU A 286 18.80 -4.95 -13.71
N ALA A 287 19.33 -3.89 -13.12
CA ALA A 287 20.08 -3.92 -11.87
C ALA A 287 19.31 -3.18 -10.78
N LEU A 288 19.43 -3.63 -9.53
CA LEU A 288 18.93 -2.90 -8.38
C LEU A 288 19.88 -2.94 -7.20
N ASN A 289 19.59 -2.08 -6.24
CA ASN A 289 19.96 -2.23 -4.84
C ASN A 289 18.78 -1.74 -3.97
N ARG A 290 18.98 -1.66 -2.66
CA ARG A 290 17.94 -1.21 -1.72
C ARG A 290 17.50 0.26 -1.91
N TYR A 291 18.27 1.07 -2.63
CA TYR A 291 18.01 2.50 -2.80
C TYR A 291 17.41 2.85 -4.16
N GLY A 292 17.53 1.97 -5.15
CA GLY A 292 17.01 2.22 -6.49
C GLY A 292 17.39 1.16 -7.50
N TYR A 293 17.30 1.52 -8.77
CA TYR A 293 17.43 0.60 -9.90
C TYR A 293 18.01 1.30 -11.12
N GLY A 294 18.41 0.51 -12.12
CA GLY A 294 18.72 0.98 -13.45
C GLY A 294 18.50 -0.16 -14.45
N PHE A 295 17.96 0.16 -15.61
CA PHE A 295 17.79 -0.82 -16.67
C PHE A 295 18.16 -0.25 -18.02
N VAL A 296 18.51 -1.14 -18.95
CA VAL A 296 18.73 -0.82 -20.36
C VAL A 296 18.02 -1.84 -21.23
N VAL A 297 17.68 -1.44 -22.45
CA VAL A 297 16.96 -2.26 -23.42
C VAL A 297 17.56 -2.10 -24.81
N ALA A 298 17.28 -3.06 -25.70
CA ALA A 298 17.71 -3.05 -27.10
C ALA A 298 19.23 -2.89 -27.27
N GLU A 299 20.00 -3.52 -26.38
CA GLU A 299 21.45 -3.58 -26.45
C GLU A 299 21.91 -4.65 -27.46
N PRO A 300 23.15 -4.57 -27.97
CA PRO A 300 23.64 -5.48 -29.02
C PRO A 300 23.88 -6.91 -28.52
N ASP A 301 24.15 -7.07 -27.23
CA ASP A 301 24.39 -8.35 -26.56
C ASP A 301 24.10 -8.23 -25.05
N LEU A 302 23.85 -9.37 -24.41
CA LEU A 302 23.51 -9.45 -22.99
C LEU A 302 24.64 -8.96 -22.06
N GLU A 303 25.91 -9.15 -22.42
CA GLU A 303 27.04 -8.71 -21.60
C GLU A 303 27.10 -7.17 -21.53
N THR A 304 26.85 -6.51 -22.66
CA THR A 304 26.72 -5.05 -22.76
C THR A 304 25.52 -4.55 -21.98
N ALA A 305 24.38 -5.24 -22.08
CA ALA A 305 23.18 -4.91 -21.30
C ALA A 305 23.46 -4.97 -19.80
N ARG A 306 24.06 -6.07 -19.32
CA ARG A 306 24.47 -6.29 -17.92
C ARG A 306 25.32 -5.13 -17.39
N ARG A 307 26.42 -4.81 -18.09
CA ARG A 307 27.35 -3.75 -17.68
C ARG A 307 26.64 -2.40 -17.59
N LYS A 308 25.87 -2.04 -18.61
CA LYS A 308 25.19 -0.73 -18.64
C LYS A 308 24.07 -0.62 -17.62
N ALA A 309 23.33 -1.70 -17.33
CA ALA A 309 22.32 -1.70 -16.27
C ALA A 309 22.95 -1.43 -14.89
N LEU A 310 24.08 -2.09 -14.59
CA LEU A 310 24.85 -1.84 -13.36
C LEU A 310 25.34 -0.40 -13.28
N ASP A 311 25.90 0.13 -14.38
CA ASP A 311 26.37 1.52 -14.44
C ASP A 311 25.21 2.51 -14.24
N SER A 312 24.07 2.28 -14.89
CA SER A 312 22.87 3.10 -14.74
C SER A 312 22.36 3.09 -13.28
N CYS A 313 22.30 1.91 -12.66
CA CYS A 313 21.86 1.78 -11.28
C CYS A 313 22.82 2.48 -10.32
N ARG A 314 24.13 2.29 -10.49
CA ARG A 314 25.16 2.96 -9.67
C ARG A 314 25.13 4.47 -9.85
N GLN A 315 24.90 4.97 -11.06
CA GLN A 315 24.77 6.41 -11.31
C GLN A 315 23.54 7.00 -10.61
N SER A 316 22.43 6.27 -10.57
CA SER A 316 21.19 6.74 -9.92
C SER A 316 21.23 6.68 -8.39
N THR A 317 21.92 5.68 -7.82
CA THR A 317 21.89 5.41 -6.37
C THR A 317 23.16 5.82 -5.63
N GLY A 318 24.28 5.97 -6.33
CA GLY A 318 25.59 6.23 -5.73
C GLY A 318 26.23 5.00 -5.06
N GLU A 319 25.59 3.83 -5.13
CA GLU A 319 26.04 2.61 -4.47
C GLU A 319 26.25 1.45 -5.45
N ALA A 320 26.88 0.37 -4.97
CA ALA A 320 26.97 -0.86 -5.73
C ALA A 320 25.55 -1.42 -5.99
N CYS A 321 25.37 -1.98 -7.18
CA CYS A 321 24.14 -2.66 -7.57
C CYS A 321 24.46 -4.07 -8.04
N GLU A 322 23.45 -4.91 -8.03
CA GLU A 322 23.51 -6.28 -8.52
C GLU A 322 22.44 -6.48 -9.60
N ILE A 323 22.68 -7.47 -10.46
CA ILE A 323 21.72 -7.78 -11.52
C ILE A 323 20.50 -8.47 -10.92
N TYR A 324 19.33 -7.93 -11.24
CA TYR A 324 18.04 -8.52 -10.92
C TYR A 324 17.55 -9.45 -12.01
N ALA A 325 17.63 -8.98 -13.26
CA ALA A 325 17.05 -9.64 -14.40
C ALA A 325 17.92 -9.46 -15.64
N GLU A 326 17.92 -10.51 -16.47
CA GLU A 326 18.61 -10.59 -17.75
C GLU A 326 17.59 -11.07 -18.78
N GLY A 327 17.34 -10.26 -19.80
CA GLY A 327 16.20 -10.51 -20.69
C GLY A 327 14.88 -10.52 -19.90
N ASP A 328 14.13 -11.62 -20.01
CA ASP A 328 12.89 -11.83 -19.26
C ASP A 328 13.05 -12.82 -18.09
N GLU A 329 14.30 -13.16 -17.74
CA GLU A 329 14.63 -14.10 -16.66
C GLU A 329 15.06 -13.36 -15.40
N LEU A 330 14.57 -13.82 -14.25
CA LEU A 330 15.04 -13.38 -12.94
C LEU A 330 16.37 -14.05 -12.63
N VAL A 331 17.41 -13.28 -12.33
CA VAL A 331 18.74 -13.76 -11.92
C VAL A 331 19.17 -13.26 -10.54
N TRP A 332 18.22 -12.69 -9.80
CA TRP A 332 18.46 -12.10 -8.48
C TRP A 332 19.00 -13.15 -7.49
N PRO A 333 20.18 -12.94 -6.89
CA PRO A 333 20.84 -13.97 -6.09
C PRO A 333 20.32 -14.04 -4.64
N HIS A 334 19.48 -13.09 -4.22
CA HIS A 334 19.01 -12.98 -2.84
C HIS A 334 17.56 -13.45 -2.69
N PRO A 335 17.18 -14.04 -1.54
CA PRO A 335 15.78 -14.29 -1.24
C PRO A 335 15.00 -12.96 -1.20
N LEU A 336 13.71 -13.01 -1.58
CA LEU A 336 12.84 -11.85 -1.39
C LEU A 336 12.66 -11.53 0.10
N PRO A 337 12.52 -10.25 0.48
CA PRO A 337 12.31 -9.87 1.87
C PRO A 337 11.08 -10.59 2.46
N PRO A 338 11.19 -11.21 3.64
CA PRO A 338 10.06 -11.85 4.30
C PRO A 338 9.03 -10.79 4.72
N LEU A 339 7.81 -10.93 4.22
CA LEU A 339 6.69 -10.03 4.52
C LEU A 339 5.66 -10.73 5.41
N PRO A 340 4.99 -9.99 6.33
CA PRO A 340 3.84 -10.54 7.04
C PRO A 340 2.70 -10.84 6.06
N PRO A 341 1.76 -11.73 6.41
CA PRO A 341 0.60 -12.00 5.56
C PRO A 341 -0.31 -10.77 5.47
N GLU A 342 -0.79 -10.48 4.26
CA GLU A 342 -1.77 -9.44 3.99
C GLU A 342 -3.15 -9.75 4.64
N PRO A 343 -3.98 -8.72 4.89
CA PRO A 343 -3.68 -7.28 4.75
C PRO A 343 -2.73 -6.79 5.85
N TRP A 344 -1.78 -5.91 5.48
CA TRP A 344 -0.80 -5.33 6.41
C TRP A 344 -1.39 -4.22 7.26
N LEU A 345 -2.19 -3.36 6.64
CA LEU A 345 -3.02 -2.41 7.37
C LEU A 345 -4.30 -3.14 7.78
N ARG A 346 -4.46 -3.32 9.08
CA ARG A 346 -5.68 -3.84 9.70
C ARG A 346 -6.30 -2.70 10.50
N GLY A 347 -7.62 -2.70 10.67
CA GLY A 347 -8.27 -1.76 11.58
C GLY A 347 -7.57 -1.80 12.95
N VAL A 348 -7.36 -0.64 13.55
CA VAL A 348 -6.82 -0.54 14.91
C VAL A 348 -8.00 -0.62 15.88
N PRO A 349 -7.95 -1.43 16.94
CA PRO A 349 -9.03 -1.46 17.90
C PRO A 349 -9.08 -0.14 18.68
N GLY A 350 -10.26 0.48 18.71
CA GLY A 350 -10.49 1.74 19.43
C GLY A 350 -10.14 3.00 18.61
N GLU A 351 -9.97 4.13 19.30
CA GLU A 351 -9.64 5.40 18.66
C GLU A 351 -8.17 5.39 18.18
N ALA A 352 -7.91 5.95 17.00
CA ALA A 352 -6.58 5.96 16.40
C ALA A 352 -5.59 6.66 17.35
N MET A 353 -4.62 5.91 17.86
CA MET A 353 -3.62 6.42 18.80
C MET A 353 -2.59 7.27 18.05
N PRO A 354 -2.35 8.54 18.45
CA PRO A 354 -1.30 9.36 17.87
C PRO A 354 0.06 8.68 17.99
N PHE A 355 0.87 8.82 16.95
CA PHE A 355 2.24 8.33 16.97
C PHE A 355 3.07 9.08 18.03
N ASP A 356 3.80 8.30 18.83
CA ASP A 356 4.74 8.79 19.83
C ASP A 356 6.05 7.98 19.71
N PRO A 357 7.18 8.61 19.36
CA PRO A 357 8.44 7.88 19.17
C PRO A 357 8.90 7.12 20.42
N GLU A 358 8.58 7.60 21.62
CA GLU A 358 8.99 6.96 22.88
C GLU A 358 8.21 5.67 23.16
N ARG A 359 7.04 5.48 22.52
CA ARG A 359 6.20 4.29 22.66
C ARG A 359 6.52 3.19 21.66
N VAL A 360 7.40 3.45 20.68
CA VAL A 360 7.76 2.44 19.68
C VAL A 360 8.54 1.31 20.35
N PRO A 361 8.08 0.04 20.25
CA PRO A 361 8.76 -1.07 20.90
C PRO A 361 10.05 -1.46 20.15
N PHE A 362 10.98 -2.08 20.88
CA PHE A 362 12.24 -2.66 20.35
C PHE A 362 13.21 -1.64 19.73
N VAL A 363 13.05 -0.35 20.00
CA VAL A 363 13.98 0.67 19.51
C VAL A 363 15.33 0.50 20.20
N ARG A 364 16.40 0.42 19.40
CA ARG A 364 17.78 0.45 19.89
C ARG A 364 18.17 1.91 20.13
N GLU A 365 19.01 2.17 21.12
CA GLU A 365 19.49 3.53 21.44
C GLU A 365 20.04 4.27 20.21
N ALA A 366 20.77 3.56 19.34
CA ALA A 366 21.33 4.10 18.10
C ALA A 366 20.28 4.51 17.04
N ASP A 367 19.04 4.04 17.16
CA ASP A 367 17.95 4.31 16.21
C ASP A 367 16.91 5.30 16.76
N GLU A 368 17.08 5.83 17.98
CA GLU A 368 16.12 6.77 18.59
C GLU A 368 15.93 8.04 17.75
N GLU A 369 17.01 8.63 17.25
CA GLU A 369 16.94 9.81 16.37
C GLU A 369 16.23 9.49 15.05
N LEU A 370 16.47 8.28 14.50
CA LEU A 370 15.79 7.81 13.30
C LEU A 370 14.28 7.73 13.53
N ILE A 371 13.85 7.10 14.63
CA ILE A 371 12.44 6.98 15.00
C ILE A 371 11.80 8.35 15.26
N ALA A 372 12.48 9.24 15.99
CA ALA A 372 12.01 10.61 16.21
C ALA A 372 11.82 11.39 14.90
N SER A 373 12.65 11.11 13.88
CA SER A 373 12.50 11.74 12.56
C SER A 373 11.22 11.33 11.81
N PHE A 374 10.56 10.23 12.19
CA PHE A 374 9.38 9.69 11.49
C PHE A 374 8.27 10.73 11.30
N ALA A 375 7.93 11.46 12.37
CA ALA A 375 6.88 12.47 12.36
C ALA A 375 7.16 13.65 11.41
N GLY A 376 8.44 13.88 11.07
CA GLY A 376 8.87 14.90 10.11
C GLY A 376 8.97 14.42 8.65
N ARG A 377 8.79 13.11 8.38
CA ARG A 377 8.91 12.57 7.03
C ARG A 377 7.70 12.94 6.15
N PRO A 378 7.86 13.11 4.83
CA PRO A 378 6.75 13.35 3.92
C PRO A 378 5.65 12.29 4.01
N LEU A 379 4.40 12.68 3.76
CA LEU A 379 3.29 11.72 3.64
C LEU A 379 3.19 11.17 2.20
N PRO A 380 2.61 9.98 2.00
CA PRO A 380 2.31 8.99 3.05
C PRO A 380 3.60 8.37 3.61
N ARG A 381 3.58 7.86 4.85
CA ARG A 381 4.75 7.23 5.50
C ARG A 381 4.38 6.04 6.36
N ALA A 382 5.32 5.12 6.52
CA ALA A 382 5.11 3.91 7.30
C ALA A 382 6.36 3.52 8.09
N LEU A 383 6.12 2.92 9.25
CA LEU A 383 7.14 2.44 10.18
C LEU A 383 6.81 0.99 10.56
N SER A 384 7.81 0.13 10.48
CA SER A 384 7.75 -1.26 10.90
C SER A 384 8.95 -1.63 11.76
N VAL A 385 8.77 -2.57 12.67
CA VAL A 385 9.80 -3.02 13.62
C VAL A 385 9.86 -4.54 13.70
N ASN A 386 10.98 -5.04 14.19
CA ASN A 386 11.20 -6.43 14.59
C ASN A 386 11.64 -6.49 16.06
N ASP A 387 11.43 -7.63 16.73
CA ASP A 387 11.86 -7.84 18.12
C ASP A 387 13.38 -7.96 18.30
N ASP A 388 14.15 -8.06 17.21
CA ASP A 388 15.62 -7.94 17.19
C ASP A 388 16.11 -6.48 17.06
N GLY A 389 15.19 -5.51 17.04
CA GLY A 389 15.48 -4.07 16.97
C GLY A 389 15.77 -3.52 15.57
N TYR A 390 15.51 -4.31 14.52
CA TYR A 390 15.54 -3.80 13.15
C TYR A 390 14.31 -2.95 12.84
N ILE A 391 14.54 -1.84 12.16
CA ILE A 391 13.51 -0.86 11.80
C ILE A 391 13.46 -0.70 10.29
N GLY A 392 12.24 -0.67 9.76
CA GLY A 392 11.93 -0.27 8.40
C GLY A 392 11.13 1.01 8.41
N MET A 393 11.58 2.01 7.66
CA MET A 393 10.91 3.29 7.51
C MET A 393 10.88 3.65 6.03
N SER A 394 9.72 4.08 5.53
CA SER A 394 9.56 4.53 4.16
C SER A 394 8.53 5.64 4.08
N TRP A 395 8.64 6.48 3.05
CA TRP A 395 7.77 7.63 2.83
C TRP A 395 7.64 7.99 1.35
N GLY A 396 6.64 8.81 1.06
CA GLY A 396 6.25 9.23 -0.29
C GLY A 396 5.51 8.14 -1.06
N GLY A 397 5.16 8.46 -2.30
CA GLY A 397 4.32 7.62 -3.16
C GLY A 397 2.90 8.15 -3.26
N ALA A 398 2.13 7.60 -4.20
CA ALA A 398 0.76 8.06 -4.47
C ALA A 398 -0.27 7.57 -3.45
N ALA A 399 0.02 6.48 -2.73
CA ALA A 399 -0.88 5.86 -1.76
C ALA A 399 -0.10 5.22 -0.61
N ALA A 400 -0.72 5.10 0.57
CA ALA A 400 -0.10 4.56 1.78
C ALA A 400 0.42 3.11 1.65
N GLN A 401 -0.14 2.33 0.72
CA GLN A 401 0.31 0.95 0.46
C GLN A 401 1.78 0.89 0.04
N ASP A 402 2.28 1.87 -0.70
CA ASP A 402 3.67 1.86 -1.17
C ASP A 402 4.69 2.01 -0.03
N PRO A 403 4.61 3.04 0.85
CA PRO A 403 5.50 3.12 1.98
C PRO A 403 5.29 1.98 2.99
N ILE A 404 4.07 1.46 3.16
CA ILE A 404 3.81 0.28 4.03
C ILE A 404 4.60 -0.94 3.54
N ARG A 405 4.46 -1.28 2.25
CA ARG A 405 5.17 -2.41 1.64
C ARG A 405 6.67 -2.24 1.81
N ARG A 406 7.19 -1.07 1.42
CA ARG A 406 8.63 -0.79 1.45
C ARG A 406 9.20 -0.79 2.87
N SER A 407 8.48 -0.26 3.86
CA SER A 407 8.95 -0.32 5.25
C SER A 407 9.12 -1.76 5.70
N LEU A 408 8.13 -2.62 5.40
CA LEU A 408 8.18 -4.04 5.72
C LEU A 408 9.30 -4.76 4.97
N GLU A 409 9.51 -4.46 3.68
CA GLU A 409 10.62 -5.00 2.88
C GLU A 409 11.98 -4.62 3.50
N TYR A 410 12.20 -3.34 3.80
CA TYR A 410 13.47 -2.86 4.38
C TYR A 410 13.77 -3.44 5.76
N CYS A 411 12.73 -3.74 6.53
CA CYS A 411 12.86 -4.36 7.83
C CYS A 411 13.12 -5.87 7.69
N GLY A 412 12.29 -6.56 6.90
CA GLY A 412 12.36 -7.99 6.69
C GLY A 412 13.66 -8.45 6.03
N ASP A 413 14.16 -7.68 5.07
CA ASP A 413 15.46 -7.92 4.43
C ASP A 413 16.61 -7.94 5.45
N ARG A 414 16.60 -7.00 6.41
CA ARG A 414 17.65 -6.89 7.43
C ARG A 414 17.49 -7.87 8.59
N SER A 415 16.26 -8.16 8.99
CA SER A 415 15.98 -9.08 10.10
C SER A 415 15.96 -10.56 9.67
N GLY A 416 15.83 -10.85 8.37
CA GLY A 416 15.57 -12.20 7.87
C GLY A 416 14.20 -12.76 8.30
N SER A 417 13.33 -11.94 8.88
CA SER A 417 12.00 -12.35 9.37
C SER A 417 10.94 -11.25 9.20
N ALA A 418 9.69 -11.65 9.01
CA ALA A 418 8.60 -10.69 8.83
C ALA A 418 8.50 -9.70 9.99
N CYS A 419 8.46 -8.42 9.66
CA CYS A 419 8.33 -7.34 10.62
C CYS A 419 6.87 -6.97 10.90
N LEU A 420 6.65 -6.29 12.02
CA LEU A 420 5.35 -5.75 12.41
C LEU A 420 5.24 -4.31 11.91
N LEU A 421 4.19 -4.00 11.15
CA LEU A 421 3.80 -2.61 10.88
C LEU A 421 3.28 -1.98 12.17
N VAL A 422 3.90 -0.89 12.62
CA VAL A 422 3.55 -0.24 13.89
C VAL A 422 2.90 1.11 13.71
N ALA A 423 3.27 1.88 12.68
CA ALA A 423 2.68 3.19 12.44
C ALA A 423 2.52 3.48 10.95
N VAL A 424 1.47 4.23 10.63
CA VAL A 424 1.20 4.81 9.32
C VAL A 424 0.80 6.26 9.53
N ASP A 425 1.46 7.14 8.78
CA ASP A 425 1.30 8.60 8.85
C ASP A 425 1.50 9.16 10.26
N GLU A 426 0.43 9.54 10.95
CA GLU A 426 0.48 10.17 12.28
C GLU A 426 -0.05 9.26 13.39
N THR A 427 -0.30 7.99 13.09
CA THR A 427 -1.02 7.09 13.99
C THR A 427 -0.32 5.74 14.14
N PHE A 428 -0.39 5.17 15.33
CA PHE A 428 -0.10 3.76 15.53
C PHE A 428 -1.20 2.91 14.86
N VAL A 429 -0.78 1.85 14.18
CA VAL A 429 -1.67 0.89 13.51
C VAL A 429 -1.74 -0.46 14.22
N VAL A 430 -1.24 -0.51 15.45
CA VAL A 430 -1.30 -1.68 16.34
C VAL A 430 -1.59 -1.21 17.76
N GLY A 431 -2.49 -1.91 18.46
CA GLY A 431 -2.76 -1.63 19.86
C GLY A 431 -1.58 -2.02 20.75
N LEU A 432 -0.91 -1.02 21.33
CA LEU A 432 0.23 -1.18 22.24
C LEU A 432 -0.27 -1.46 23.67
N PRO A 433 0.11 -2.59 24.30
CA PRO A 433 -0.28 -2.89 25.67
C PRO A 433 0.23 -1.85 26.67
N GLU A 434 -0.63 -1.36 27.54
CA GLU A 434 -0.30 -0.38 28.58
C GLU A 434 -0.12 -1.05 29.95
N SER A 435 -0.88 -2.11 30.23
CA SER A 435 -0.89 -2.74 31.56
C SER A 435 0.24 -3.78 31.75
N TYR A 436 0.94 -4.14 30.67
CA TYR A 436 2.06 -5.07 30.68
C TYR A 436 3.32 -4.47 30.03
N ALA A 437 4.48 -5.08 30.30
CA ALA A 437 5.71 -4.79 29.58
C ALA A 437 5.78 -5.65 28.31
N ILE A 438 6.11 -5.05 27.17
CA ILE A 438 6.35 -5.75 25.91
C ILE A 438 7.73 -6.41 25.97
N THR A 439 7.80 -7.72 25.71
CA THR A 439 9.05 -8.51 25.77
C THR A 439 9.46 -9.12 24.42
N GLY A 440 8.60 -9.02 23.40
CA GLY A 440 8.89 -9.51 22.05
C GLY A 440 7.66 -9.54 21.16
N LEU A 441 7.82 -9.96 19.91
CA LEU A 441 6.69 -10.13 19.00
C LEU A 441 6.06 -11.51 19.21
N PHE A 442 4.74 -11.56 19.35
CA PHE A 442 4.01 -12.81 19.49
C PHE A 442 3.73 -13.42 18.12
N ARG A 443 4.27 -14.62 17.88
CA ARG A 443 4.15 -15.36 16.63
C ARG A 443 3.50 -16.73 16.88
N PRO A 444 2.16 -16.84 16.83
CA PRO A 444 1.45 -18.07 17.22
C PRO A 444 1.97 -19.35 16.57
N LYS A 445 2.39 -19.28 15.31
CA LYS A 445 2.88 -20.44 14.54
C LYS A 445 4.24 -20.98 15.01
N THR A 446 5.03 -20.17 15.70
CA THR A 446 6.41 -20.49 16.09
C THR A 446 6.66 -20.31 17.57
N ASP A 447 5.64 -19.99 18.37
CA ASP A 447 5.82 -19.72 19.80
C ASP A 447 5.94 -21.01 20.59
N ASP A 448 7.05 -21.14 21.32
CA ASP A 448 7.43 -22.37 22.02
C ASP A 448 6.65 -22.64 23.29
N ALA A 449 5.79 -21.70 23.73
CA ALA A 449 4.85 -21.96 24.80
C ALA A 449 3.72 -22.94 24.39
N PHE A 450 3.57 -23.25 23.10
CA PHE A 450 2.48 -24.05 22.56
C PHE A 450 2.98 -25.28 21.79
N THR A 451 2.25 -26.39 21.90
CA THR A 451 2.49 -27.61 21.09
C THR A 451 2.10 -27.36 19.62
N PRO A 452 2.58 -28.17 18.65
CA PRO A 452 2.23 -27.97 17.24
C PRO A 452 0.72 -27.90 16.95
N GLN A 453 -0.08 -28.73 17.63
CA GLN A 453 -1.55 -28.70 17.50
C GLN A 453 -2.12 -27.37 18.03
N GLN A 454 -1.68 -26.95 19.22
CA GLN A 454 -2.13 -25.68 19.81
C GLN A 454 -1.74 -24.47 18.96
N ARG A 455 -0.57 -24.48 18.32
CA ARG A 455 -0.14 -23.42 17.39
C ARG A 455 -1.06 -23.32 16.18
N ALA A 456 -1.49 -24.45 15.64
CA ALA A 456 -2.42 -24.49 14.51
C ALA A 456 -3.79 -23.91 14.90
N ASP A 457 -4.33 -24.32 16.04
CA ASP A 457 -5.61 -23.84 16.57
C ASP A 457 -5.54 -22.33 16.86
N LEU A 458 -4.47 -21.88 17.53
CA LEU A 458 -4.28 -20.49 17.93
C LEU A 458 -4.07 -19.57 16.73
N ALA A 459 -3.33 -20.00 15.71
CA ALA A 459 -3.11 -19.20 14.51
C ALA A 459 -4.42 -18.89 13.75
N GLY A 460 -5.39 -19.82 13.78
CA GLY A 460 -6.71 -19.61 13.18
C GLY A 460 -7.60 -18.66 13.99
N LEU A 461 -7.54 -18.75 15.32
CA LEU A 461 -8.35 -17.93 16.22
C LEU A 461 -7.82 -16.50 16.38
N TYR A 462 -6.49 -16.34 16.35
CA TYR A 462 -5.80 -15.10 16.69
C TYR A 462 -5.55 -14.19 15.47
N ALA A 463 -6.46 -14.23 14.49
CA ALA A 463 -6.42 -13.44 13.27
C ALA A 463 -7.56 -12.41 13.29
N GLY A 464 -7.31 -11.22 13.83
CA GLY A 464 -8.31 -10.15 13.89
C GLY A 464 -7.67 -8.78 14.10
N SER A 465 -8.50 -7.73 14.13
CA SER A 465 -8.12 -6.35 14.45
C SER A 465 -8.40 -5.97 15.91
N ASP A 466 -9.29 -6.69 16.60
CA ASP A 466 -9.75 -6.32 17.94
C ASP A 466 -8.73 -6.61 19.06
N TRP A 467 -8.98 -6.08 20.27
CA TRP A 467 -8.18 -6.46 21.45
C TRP A 467 -8.28 -7.96 21.69
N ARG A 468 -7.10 -8.56 21.85
CA ARG A 468 -6.93 -10.00 22.01
C ARG A 468 -5.83 -10.29 23.02
N ALA A 469 -5.97 -11.42 23.71
CA ALA A 469 -4.98 -11.86 24.66
C ALA A 469 -4.90 -13.39 24.69
N VAL A 470 -3.72 -13.87 25.05
CA VAL A 470 -3.45 -15.27 25.31
C VAL A 470 -2.90 -15.42 26.70
N ALA A 471 -3.49 -16.31 27.49
CA ALA A 471 -2.98 -16.73 28.77
C ALA A 471 -2.52 -18.19 28.70
N VAL A 472 -1.45 -18.52 29.41
CA VAL A 472 -0.90 -19.88 29.47
C VAL A 472 -0.83 -20.33 30.93
N GLY A 473 -1.12 -21.61 31.17
CA GLY A 473 -1.07 -22.24 32.47
C GLY A 473 -0.51 -23.66 32.37
N SER A 474 -0.38 -24.35 33.51
CA SER A 474 0.22 -25.69 33.56
C SER A 474 -0.58 -26.77 32.81
N GLY A 475 -1.91 -26.59 32.69
CA GLY A 475 -2.82 -27.54 32.06
C GLY A 475 -3.37 -27.14 30.69
N GLY A 476 -3.04 -25.94 30.18
CA GLY A 476 -3.61 -25.45 28.93
C GLY A 476 -3.37 -23.96 28.68
N TYR A 477 -4.18 -23.40 27.78
CA TYR A 477 -4.13 -21.99 27.42
C TYR A 477 -5.55 -21.45 27.31
N GLY A 478 -5.67 -20.14 27.49
CA GLY A 478 -6.89 -19.40 27.24
C GLY A 478 -6.66 -18.36 26.16
N VAL A 479 -7.62 -18.20 25.26
CA VAL A 479 -7.55 -17.23 24.17
C VAL A 479 -8.83 -16.42 24.10
N THR A 480 -8.69 -15.12 23.87
CA THR A 480 -9.82 -14.28 23.49
C THR A 480 -9.44 -13.40 22.31
N VAL A 481 -10.45 -13.11 21.51
CA VAL A 481 -10.44 -12.12 20.43
C VAL A 481 -11.70 -11.27 20.52
N GLY A 482 -11.76 -10.18 19.76
CA GLY A 482 -13.00 -9.41 19.60
C GLY A 482 -13.38 -8.55 20.81
N ARG A 483 -12.43 -8.11 21.64
CA ARG A 483 -12.74 -7.28 22.82
C ARG A 483 -12.57 -5.79 22.55
N ALA A 484 -13.31 -4.99 23.31
CA ALA A 484 -13.30 -3.53 23.18
C ALA A 484 -12.08 -2.89 23.87
N SER A 485 -11.46 -3.58 24.83
CA SER A 485 -10.32 -3.06 25.59
C SER A 485 -9.29 -4.14 25.95
N GLU A 486 -8.07 -3.70 26.27
CA GLU A 486 -7.00 -4.55 26.82
C GLU A 486 -7.45 -5.31 28.06
N ALA A 487 -8.11 -4.61 29.00
CA ALA A 487 -8.54 -5.17 30.26
C ALA A 487 -9.56 -6.30 30.08
N GLU A 488 -10.54 -6.12 29.19
CA GLU A 488 -11.51 -7.16 28.85
C GLU A 488 -10.83 -8.37 28.19
N ALA A 489 -9.89 -8.12 27.28
CA ALA A 489 -9.14 -9.19 26.63
C ALA A 489 -8.33 -10.01 27.64
N VAL A 490 -7.57 -9.33 28.50
CA VAL A 490 -6.77 -9.99 29.54
C VAL A 490 -7.66 -10.78 30.51
N ALA A 491 -8.73 -10.18 31.00
CA ALA A 491 -9.64 -10.86 31.94
C ALA A 491 -10.28 -12.10 31.32
N ALA A 492 -10.77 -12.02 30.08
CA ALA A 492 -11.39 -13.14 29.39
C ALA A 492 -10.39 -14.26 29.09
N ALA A 493 -9.18 -13.95 28.62
CA ALA A 493 -8.15 -14.96 28.37
C ALA A 493 -7.71 -15.68 29.66
N MET A 494 -7.56 -14.94 30.76
CA MET A 494 -7.22 -15.51 32.07
C MET A 494 -8.33 -16.41 32.60
N ALA A 495 -9.59 -15.97 32.49
CA ALA A 495 -10.74 -16.77 32.88
C ALA A 495 -10.87 -18.05 32.03
N ASP A 496 -10.61 -17.96 30.73
CA ASP A 496 -10.59 -19.09 29.82
C ASP A 496 -9.50 -20.10 30.19
N CYS A 497 -8.27 -19.62 30.40
CA CYS A 497 -7.14 -20.44 30.83
C CYS A 497 -7.44 -21.18 32.14
N ALA A 498 -8.03 -20.49 33.12
CA ALA A 498 -8.35 -21.05 34.44
C ALA A 498 -9.36 -22.23 34.38
N ARG A 499 -10.08 -22.41 33.28
CA ARG A 499 -10.94 -23.59 33.06
C ARG A 499 -10.13 -24.85 32.74
N THR A 500 -8.90 -24.69 32.27
CA THR A 500 -8.07 -25.78 31.72
C THR A 500 -6.87 -26.12 32.61
N GLY A 501 -6.51 -25.27 33.58
CA GLY A 501 -5.41 -25.54 34.51
C GLY A 501 -5.27 -24.50 35.61
N GLU A 502 -4.35 -24.78 36.55
CA GLU A 502 -4.00 -23.87 37.64
C GLU A 502 -2.80 -22.99 37.26
N GLN A 503 -2.68 -21.81 37.89
CA GLN A 503 -1.55 -20.86 37.74
C GLN A 503 -1.42 -20.22 36.35
N CYS A 504 -2.51 -19.70 35.80
CA CYS A 504 -2.49 -18.96 34.54
C CYS A 504 -1.72 -17.64 34.65
N ARG A 505 -1.00 -17.29 33.58
CA ARG A 505 -0.39 -15.98 33.37
C ARG A 505 -0.68 -15.47 31.96
N VAL A 506 -0.75 -14.16 31.79
CA VAL A 506 -0.81 -13.56 30.44
C VAL A 506 0.52 -13.81 29.73
N HIS A 507 0.43 -14.28 28.49
CA HIS A 507 1.58 -14.58 27.63
C HIS A 507 1.68 -13.58 26.49
N ALA A 508 0.55 -13.21 25.88
CA ALA A 508 0.50 -12.28 24.78
C ALA A 508 -0.72 -11.36 24.83
N ILE A 509 -0.55 -10.14 24.33
CA ILE A 509 -1.61 -9.16 24.08
C ILE A 509 -1.38 -8.59 22.68
N ASN A 510 -2.42 -8.59 21.84
CA ASN A 510 -2.34 -8.16 20.43
C ASN A 510 -1.16 -8.81 19.68
N ALA A 511 -0.20 -8.03 19.19
CA ALA A 511 0.96 -8.54 18.44
C ALA A 511 2.18 -8.84 19.33
N PHE A 512 2.06 -8.70 20.66
CA PHE A 512 3.19 -8.65 21.57
C PHE A 512 3.15 -9.79 22.57
N ARG A 513 4.32 -10.40 22.81
CA ARG A 513 4.57 -11.15 24.04
C ARG A 513 4.73 -10.15 25.17
N VAL A 514 4.20 -10.51 26.33
CA VAL A 514 4.14 -9.60 27.46
C VAL A 514 4.55 -10.26 28.78
N ALA A 515 5.03 -9.43 29.71
CA ALA A 515 5.30 -9.78 31.10
C ALA A 515 4.66 -8.75 32.04
N ARG A 516 4.33 -9.14 33.28
CA ARG A 516 3.86 -8.15 34.27
C ARG A 516 4.96 -7.12 34.50
N ARG A 517 4.57 -5.85 34.62
CA ARG A 517 5.48 -4.80 35.11
C ARG A 517 5.71 -5.05 36.61
N ASP A 518 6.97 -5.04 37.02
CA ASP A 518 7.37 -5.20 38.43
C ASP A 518 7.06 -3.96 39.27
#